data_AF-A0A317J5E9-F1
#
_entry.id   AF-A0A317J5E9-F1
#
_cell.length_a   1.000
_cell.length_b   1.000
_cell.length_c   1.000
_cell.angle_alpha   90.00
_cell.angle_beta   90.00
_cell.angle_gamma   90.00
#
_symmetry.space_group_name_H-M   'P 1'
#
loop_
_entity.id
_entity.type
_entity.pdbx_description
1 polymer ?
#
loop_
_entity_poly.entity_id
_entity_poly.type
_entity_poly.pdbx_seq_one_letter_code
_entity_poly.pdbx_strand_id
1 'polypeptide(L)'
;MAGLLSGCCSNRGSCNRRPLHRPAAWSAPTAWPQWLPVPGRRSLRFRFPSASSSRYSLVCLLLFSLFRGVFRFRPHQERRKRMPNFLESPLNFSAGVSAKDAGRFRLIWLKAKPAGEDVMSTAFTRTYRSLEGDSYGWTVCGVLAGCALAGGLALWCTLTPVTLYEVTPSARIEADQAVYPVAAPVAGRVKEAHLVIGRKIKEGEVLVELESGSEQLQVREQLSRQQALRTQIEALREQIRAEESARDQERHAAQSGHEEARAQAREAQASASHAESEEHRMRQLRELGLISEQNYQQANAEAQRSRAAAESRAIAVERSGQDQLTHESDRTARIRSLDSQIAGLESQIPTVGAAIERLQYEIERHRVRAPLDGTLGEAAVLRPGAVLKEGDKVGAIVPSGRLRAVAQFPPEAALGRIHPGQPARLRLDGFPWIQYGTPRARVARVASEIRDGTVRVELTIDPGSSRVPLQHGLPGSVEIEIDHATPWTLVMRHAGRQWTAPRPAKPEVL
;
A
#
# COMPACT_ATOMS: atom_id res chain seq x y z
N MET A 1 -24.48 -37.52 79.19
CA MET A 1 -23.38 -36.58 78.91
C MET A 1 -23.59 -36.02 77.50
N ALA A 2 -23.44 -34.71 77.36
CA ALA A 2 -23.77 -33.83 76.22
C ALA A 2 -23.49 -34.42 74.82
N GLY A 3 -24.20 -34.09 73.74
CA GLY A 3 -25.21 -33.06 73.48
C GLY A 3 -25.69 -33.21 72.02
N LEU A 4 -26.89 -32.72 71.77
CA LEU A 4 -27.70 -32.82 70.55
C LEU A 4 -27.03 -32.27 69.27
N LEU A 5 -27.32 -32.88 68.11
CA LEU A 5 -28.00 -32.19 67.00
C LEU A 5 -28.47 -33.18 65.92
N SER A 6 -29.75 -33.05 65.64
CA SER A 6 -30.64 -33.81 64.76
C SER A 6 -30.66 -33.24 63.34
N GLY A 7 -30.95 -34.09 62.35
CA GLY A 7 -31.59 -33.67 61.09
C GLY A 7 -31.06 -34.37 59.85
N CYS A 8 -31.75 -35.46 59.45
CA CYS A 8 -31.38 -36.34 58.35
C CYS A 8 -32.35 -36.20 57.15
N CYS A 9 -31.77 -36.17 55.94
CA CYS A 9 -32.18 -36.84 54.69
C CYS A 9 -33.48 -36.55 53.88
N SER A 10 -33.23 -36.22 52.59
CA SER A 10 -33.83 -36.76 51.33
C SER A 10 -35.26 -36.28 50.94
N ASN A 11 -35.76 -36.25 49.68
CA ASN A 11 -35.42 -36.88 48.38
C ASN A 11 -36.35 -36.31 47.25
N ARG A 12 -35.90 -36.38 45.97
CA ARG A 12 -36.65 -36.62 44.68
C ARG A 12 -37.95 -35.85 44.27
N GLY A 13 -37.92 -35.23 43.08
CA GLY A 13 -38.47 -35.81 41.83
C GLY A 13 -39.84 -35.36 41.21
N SER A 14 -39.77 -34.80 39.98
CA SER A 14 -40.63 -35.03 38.77
C SER A 14 -41.87 -34.16 38.37
N CYS A 15 -41.77 -33.58 37.15
CA CYS A 15 -42.70 -33.51 35.99
C CYS A 15 -44.25 -33.33 36.11
N ASN A 16 -44.87 -32.35 35.40
CA ASN A 16 -45.58 -32.48 34.07
C ASN A 16 -46.48 -31.26 33.65
N ARG A 17 -46.50 -30.96 32.32
CA ARG A 17 -47.60 -30.52 31.38
C ARG A 17 -48.42 -29.19 31.48
N ARG A 18 -48.19 -28.28 30.48
CA ARG A 18 -49.05 -27.68 29.37
C ARG A 18 -50.59 -27.46 29.54
N PRO A 19 -51.33 -26.72 28.65
CA PRO A 19 -51.03 -25.75 27.54
C PRO A 19 -51.98 -24.49 27.45
N LEU A 20 -51.83 -23.58 26.45
CA LEU A 20 -52.84 -23.17 25.43
C LEU A 20 -52.55 -21.83 24.66
N HIS A 21 -52.67 -21.95 23.33
CA HIS A 21 -53.03 -21.03 22.21
C HIS A 21 -52.44 -19.63 21.86
N ARG A 22 -51.88 -19.63 20.63
CA ARG A 22 -51.74 -18.66 19.50
C ARG A 22 -53.02 -17.85 19.13
N PRO A 23 -53.00 -16.79 18.25
CA PRO A 23 -52.38 -16.76 16.89
C PRO A 23 -51.76 -15.42 16.37
N ALA A 24 -50.73 -15.46 15.49
CA ALA A 24 -50.69 -15.21 14.02
C ALA A 24 -50.24 -13.77 13.64
N ALA A 25 -49.50 -13.44 12.56
CA ALA A 25 -48.80 -14.16 11.48
C ALA A 25 -47.92 -13.13 10.70
N TRP A 26 -47.18 -13.62 9.68
CA TRP A 26 -46.30 -12.97 8.65
C TRP A 26 -44.79 -13.03 8.94
N SER A 27 -43.87 -13.37 8.02
CA SER A 27 -43.83 -14.26 6.85
C SER A 27 -42.35 -14.43 6.42
N ALA A 28 -41.90 -15.70 6.36
CA ALA A 28 -40.81 -16.36 5.59
C ALA A 28 -39.47 -15.65 5.18
N PRO A 29 -38.31 -16.34 5.38
CA PRO A 29 -37.02 -16.02 4.77
C PRO A 29 -36.58 -17.02 3.67
N THR A 30 -35.69 -16.59 2.78
CA THR A 30 -35.08 -17.41 1.70
C THR A 30 -33.73 -18.00 2.11
N ALA A 31 -33.53 -19.26 1.74
CA ALA A 31 -32.45 -20.15 2.15
C ALA A 31 -31.16 -20.01 1.31
N TRP A 32 -30.02 -20.33 1.92
CA TRP A 32 -28.77 -20.72 1.26
C TRP A 32 -28.19 -21.96 1.97
N PRO A 33 -27.67 -22.94 1.22
CA PRO A 33 -26.61 -23.80 1.74
C PRO A 33 -25.42 -23.93 0.78
N GLN A 34 -24.22 -23.94 1.37
CA GLN A 34 -22.95 -24.38 0.79
C GLN A 34 -22.95 -25.88 0.51
N TRP A 35 -22.45 -26.35 -0.64
CA TRP A 35 -21.78 -27.66 -0.79
C TRP A 35 -20.69 -27.64 -1.88
N LEU A 36 -19.55 -28.22 -1.48
CA LEU A 36 -18.30 -28.72 -2.09
C LEU A 36 -18.12 -28.94 -3.62
N PRO A 37 -16.83 -29.07 -4.09
CA PRO A 37 -16.42 -29.10 -5.50
C PRO A 37 -16.29 -30.53 -6.09
N VAL A 38 -16.49 -30.66 -7.41
CA VAL A 38 -16.16 -31.87 -8.20
C VAL A 38 -15.51 -31.45 -9.53
N PRO A 39 -14.49 -32.19 -10.04
CA PRO A 39 -13.55 -31.68 -11.04
C PRO A 39 -14.00 -31.98 -12.48
N GLY A 40 -14.02 -30.95 -13.32
CA GLY A 40 -14.30 -31.06 -14.75
C GLY A 40 -13.02 -31.01 -15.58
N ARG A 41 -12.56 -32.18 -16.05
CA ARG A 41 -11.61 -32.31 -17.17
C ARG A 41 -12.17 -31.57 -18.39
N ARG A 42 -11.45 -30.57 -18.91
CA ARG A 42 -11.66 -30.06 -20.27
C ARG A 42 -10.40 -30.32 -21.10
N SER A 43 -10.54 -31.28 -21.99
CA SER A 43 -9.68 -31.53 -23.14
C SER A 43 -9.87 -30.40 -24.16
N LEU A 44 -8.83 -29.60 -24.39
CA LEU A 44 -8.75 -28.71 -25.54
C LEU A 44 -7.94 -29.40 -26.63
N ARG A 45 -8.67 -30.03 -27.57
CA ARG A 45 -8.19 -30.38 -28.90
C ARG A 45 -7.94 -29.09 -29.67
N PHE A 46 -6.69 -28.79 -30.00
CA PHE A 46 -6.39 -27.84 -31.06
C PHE A 46 -6.38 -28.56 -32.40
N ARG A 47 -7.32 -28.17 -33.26
CA ARG A 47 -7.45 -28.60 -34.66
C ARG A 47 -6.77 -27.54 -35.52
N PHE A 48 -5.83 -27.98 -36.35
CA PHE A 48 -5.18 -27.18 -37.40
C PHE A 48 -6.19 -26.62 -38.42
N PRO A 49 -5.86 -25.47 -39.01
CA PRO A 49 -5.88 -25.30 -40.46
C PRO A 49 -4.49 -24.82 -40.94
N SER A 50 -3.77 -25.61 -41.74
CA SER A 50 -3.80 -25.66 -43.22
C SER A 50 -3.13 -24.48 -43.92
N ALA A 51 -1.89 -24.73 -44.33
CA ALA A 51 -1.23 -24.38 -45.59
C ALA A 51 -1.59 -23.06 -46.32
N SER A 52 -0.58 -22.23 -46.55
CA SER A 52 -0.34 -21.67 -47.89
C SER A 52 1.16 -21.40 -48.13
N SER A 53 1.62 -21.82 -49.32
CA SER A 53 2.86 -21.47 -50.04
C SER A 53 4.20 -21.57 -49.28
N SER A 54 5.02 -22.61 -49.42
CA SER A 54 5.70 -23.10 -50.64
C SER A 54 6.44 -22.02 -51.42
N ARG A 55 7.79 -22.15 -51.41
CA ARG A 55 8.91 -21.42 -52.06
C ARG A 55 9.89 -21.08 -50.94
N TYR A 56 10.87 -21.92 -50.58
CA TYR A 56 12.18 -22.03 -51.20
C TYR A 56 12.84 -23.35 -50.77
N SER A 57 12.35 -24.48 -51.31
CA SER A 57 13.05 -25.77 -51.23
C SER A 57 13.47 -26.16 -52.64
N LEU A 58 14.46 -25.44 -53.18
CA LEU A 58 15.13 -25.79 -54.44
C LEU A 58 16.43 -25.03 -54.71
N VAL A 59 16.93 -24.22 -53.75
CA VAL A 59 18.21 -23.50 -53.88
C VAL A 59 19.30 -24.06 -52.94
N CYS A 60 18.93 -24.84 -51.92
CA CYS A 60 19.90 -25.45 -50.99
C CYS A 60 20.63 -26.70 -51.52
N LEU A 61 20.27 -27.24 -52.70
CA LEU A 61 20.90 -28.44 -53.26
C LEU A 61 21.92 -28.16 -54.39
N LEU A 62 22.09 -26.90 -54.81
CA LEU A 62 23.05 -26.52 -55.86
C LEU A 62 24.25 -25.69 -55.38
N LEU A 63 24.31 -25.32 -54.10
CA LEU A 63 25.44 -24.58 -53.51
C LEU A 63 26.36 -25.44 -52.62
N PHE A 64 26.12 -26.76 -52.54
CA PHE A 64 26.93 -27.68 -51.73
C PHE A 64 28.08 -28.36 -52.51
N SER A 65 28.28 -28.06 -53.81
CA SER A 65 29.29 -28.73 -54.64
C SER A 65 30.50 -27.87 -55.04
N LEU A 66 30.65 -26.63 -54.55
CA LEU A 66 31.73 -25.72 -54.95
C LEU A 66 32.67 -25.24 -53.83
N PHE A 67 32.61 -25.85 -52.64
CA PHE A 67 33.54 -25.56 -51.53
C PHE A 67 34.23 -26.82 -50.99
N ARG A 68 34.69 -27.68 -51.91
CA ARG A 68 35.50 -28.86 -51.60
C ARG A 68 36.85 -28.75 -52.28
N GLY A 69 37.74 -27.94 -51.72
CA GLY A 69 39.13 -27.88 -52.16
C GLY A 69 39.92 -26.89 -51.33
N VAL A 70 41.02 -27.37 -50.73
CA VAL A 70 42.05 -26.59 -50.04
C VAL A 70 41.70 -26.16 -48.61
N PHE A 71 41.79 -27.10 -47.66
CA PHE A 71 42.70 -27.00 -46.50
C PHE A 71 42.65 -28.33 -45.73
N ARG A 72 43.70 -29.13 -45.91
CA ARG A 72 43.89 -30.44 -45.29
C ARG A 72 44.92 -30.26 -44.19
N PHE A 73 44.49 -30.12 -42.93
CA PHE A 73 45.39 -30.20 -41.77
C PHE A 73 45.02 -31.43 -40.95
N ARG A 74 46.00 -32.34 -40.82
CA ARG A 74 45.94 -33.59 -40.05
C ARG A 74 45.83 -33.27 -38.54
N PRO A 75 45.02 -34.02 -37.78
CA PRO A 75 45.06 -33.97 -36.32
C PRO A 75 46.12 -34.93 -35.78
N HIS A 76 46.89 -34.49 -34.78
CA HIS A 76 47.63 -35.39 -33.90
C HIS A 76 47.09 -35.20 -32.49
N GLN A 77 46.54 -36.27 -31.93
CA GLN A 77 46.27 -36.39 -30.51
C GLN A 77 47.59 -36.55 -29.75
N GLU A 78 47.71 -35.99 -28.54
CA GLU A 78 47.81 -36.81 -27.31
C GLU A 78 47.80 -36.00 -26.00
N ARG A 79 46.93 -36.46 -25.10
CA ARG A 79 47.10 -36.73 -23.66
C ARG A 79 47.71 -35.68 -22.70
N ARG A 80 46.84 -35.30 -21.76
CA ARG A 80 46.95 -35.49 -20.28
C ARG A 80 48.26 -35.04 -19.58
N LYS A 81 48.17 -33.99 -18.75
CA LYS A 81 48.10 -34.04 -17.26
C LYS A 81 48.53 -32.69 -16.64
N ARG A 82 47.70 -32.24 -15.68
CA ARG A 82 48.02 -31.59 -14.39
C ARG A 82 49.15 -30.53 -14.37
N MET A 83 48.75 -29.29 -14.08
CA MET A 83 49.51 -28.36 -13.26
C MET A 83 48.63 -27.91 -12.09
N PRO A 84 49.14 -27.87 -10.85
CA PRO A 84 48.66 -26.96 -9.83
C PRO A 84 49.52 -25.70 -9.79
N ASN A 85 48.86 -24.59 -9.48
CA ASN A 85 49.28 -23.44 -8.68
C ASN A 85 50.78 -23.07 -8.68
N PHE A 86 51.09 -21.87 -9.17
CA PHE A 86 52.14 -21.07 -8.57
C PHE A 86 51.68 -19.62 -8.38
N LEU A 87 51.70 -19.24 -7.11
CA LEU A 87 51.60 -17.90 -6.56
C LEU A 87 52.89 -17.12 -6.84
N GLU A 88 52.75 -15.79 -6.76
CA GLU A 88 53.79 -14.83 -6.37
C GLU A 88 54.91 -14.51 -7.40
N SER A 89 54.65 -13.40 -8.08
CA SER A 89 55.52 -12.21 -8.24
C SER A 89 56.61 -12.00 -7.17
N PRO A 90 57.49 -10.98 -7.31
CA PRO A 90 58.23 -10.48 -8.48
C PRO A 90 59.74 -10.35 -8.11
N LEU A 91 60.60 -9.85 -9.01
CA LEU A 91 61.61 -8.82 -8.70
C LEU A 91 62.53 -8.53 -9.90
N ASN A 92 62.73 -7.23 -10.09
CA ASN A 92 63.74 -6.58 -10.91
C ASN A 92 65.16 -7.06 -10.55
N PHE A 93 66.09 -7.13 -11.52
CA PHE A 93 67.37 -6.44 -11.39
C PHE A 93 68.08 -6.28 -12.73
N SER A 94 68.71 -5.12 -12.86
CA SER A 94 69.45 -4.60 -14.01
C SER A 94 70.87 -5.15 -14.13
N ALA A 95 71.32 -5.18 -15.38
CA ALA A 95 72.68 -4.84 -15.87
C ALA A 95 73.93 -5.46 -15.20
N GLY A 96 74.69 -6.18 -16.03
CA GLY A 96 76.10 -6.52 -15.77
C GLY A 96 76.84 -6.74 -17.09
N VAL A 97 77.63 -5.74 -17.49
CA VAL A 97 78.63 -5.81 -18.57
C VAL A 97 79.82 -6.62 -18.08
N SER A 98 80.35 -7.53 -18.90
CA SER A 98 81.79 -7.85 -18.89
C SER A 98 82.22 -8.55 -20.18
N ALA A 99 83.20 -7.96 -20.84
CA ALA A 99 83.88 -8.48 -22.01
C ALA A 99 85.00 -9.44 -21.60
N LYS A 100 85.31 -10.43 -22.45
CA LYS A 100 86.70 -10.77 -22.85
C LYS A 100 86.78 -11.87 -23.92
N ASP A 101 87.51 -11.50 -24.95
CA ASP A 101 88.58 -12.24 -25.63
C ASP A 101 88.33 -13.53 -26.45
N ALA A 102 88.64 -13.32 -27.73
CA ALA A 102 89.67 -14.02 -28.50
C ALA A 102 89.34 -15.38 -29.15
N GLY A 103 89.15 -15.31 -30.46
CA GLY A 103 90.14 -15.87 -31.38
C GLY A 103 89.84 -17.25 -31.97
N ARG A 104 89.42 -17.28 -33.24
CA ARG A 104 90.12 -18.07 -34.28
C ARG A 104 89.72 -17.70 -35.72
N PHE A 105 90.72 -17.21 -36.44
CA PHE A 105 90.93 -17.24 -37.89
C PHE A 105 90.82 -18.70 -38.46
N ARG A 106 90.64 -19.02 -39.75
CA ARG A 106 91.13 -18.40 -41.00
C ARG A 106 90.54 -19.14 -42.24
N LEU A 107 90.47 -18.40 -43.36
CA LEU A 107 90.76 -18.77 -44.77
C LEU A 107 89.86 -19.75 -45.56
N ILE A 108 89.52 -19.35 -46.79
CA ILE A 108 89.89 -19.99 -48.09
C ILE A 108 89.31 -19.06 -49.20
N TRP A 109 90.11 -18.17 -49.79
CA TRP A 109 90.90 -18.24 -51.04
C TRP A 109 90.28 -17.43 -52.19
N LEU A 110 91.07 -16.48 -52.70
CA LEU A 110 90.80 -15.62 -53.85
C LEU A 110 92.13 -15.52 -54.62
N LYS A 111 92.17 -16.00 -55.88
CA LYS A 111 93.18 -15.74 -56.94
C LYS A 111 92.83 -16.66 -58.13
N ALA A 112 92.99 -16.31 -59.40
CA ALA A 112 93.52 -15.14 -60.09
C ALA A 112 93.00 -15.18 -61.55
N LYS A 113 92.92 -14.01 -62.21
CA LYS A 113 92.85 -13.86 -63.68
C LYS A 113 94.19 -14.23 -64.33
N PRO A 114 94.20 -14.52 -65.64
CA PRO A 114 94.88 -13.58 -66.55
C PRO A 114 94.08 -13.25 -67.82
N ALA A 115 94.56 -12.22 -68.51
CA ALA A 115 93.99 -11.55 -69.68
C ALA A 115 94.42 -12.19 -71.01
N GLY A 116 93.59 -11.97 -72.04
CA GLY A 116 93.90 -12.16 -73.46
C GLY A 116 92.83 -11.44 -74.29
N GLU A 117 93.27 -10.46 -75.09
CA GLU A 117 92.47 -9.57 -75.94
C GLU A 117 92.00 -10.29 -77.22
N ASP A 118 90.80 -9.95 -77.70
CA ASP A 118 90.49 -9.86 -79.14
C ASP A 118 89.16 -9.11 -79.38
N VAL A 119 89.09 -8.44 -80.53
CA VAL A 119 88.25 -7.26 -80.86
C VAL A 119 86.98 -7.63 -81.65
N MET A 120 85.83 -6.98 -81.36
CA MET A 120 84.78 -6.44 -82.27
C MET A 120 83.28 -6.63 -81.87
N SER A 121 82.63 -5.48 -81.64
CA SER A 121 81.27 -4.96 -81.92
C SER A 121 80.00 -5.80 -82.23
N THR A 122 78.89 -5.36 -81.59
CA THR A 122 77.43 -5.34 -81.99
C THR A 122 76.64 -6.67 -81.95
N ALA A 123 75.34 -6.78 -81.59
CA ALA A 123 74.20 -5.86 -81.56
C ALA A 123 73.09 -6.28 -80.55
N PHE A 124 72.19 -5.34 -80.22
CA PHE A 124 71.05 -5.47 -79.30
C PHE A 124 69.76 -5.73 -80.11
N THR A 125 69.11 -6.90 -80.01
CA THR A 125 67.71 -7.08 -80.45
C THR A 125 67.10 -8.36 -79.88
N ARG A 126 66.05 -8.26 -79.06
CA ARG A 126 64.83 -9.12 -79.09
C ARG A 126 63.89 -8.75 -77.94
N THR A 127 62.87 -7.98 -78.30
CA THR A 127 61.60 -7.85 -77.58
C THR A 127 60.51 -8.14 -78.62
N TYR A 128 59.35 -8.65 -78.18
CA TYR A 128 58.17 -9.09 -78.95
C TYR A 128 58.09 -10.55 -79.41
N ARG A 129 57.59 -11.40 -78.51
CA ARG A 129 56.66 -12.50 -78.83
C ARG A 129 55.90 -12.92 -77.57
N SER A 130 54.80 -12.24 -77.28
CA SER A 130 53.74 -12.78 -76.42
C SER A 130 52.43 -12.04 -76.71
N LEU A 131 51.67 -12.55 -77.69
CA LEU A 131 50.25 -12.26 -77.88
C LEU A 131 49.72 -13.18 -78.98
N GLU A 132 49.57 -14.46 -78.64
CA GLU A 132 48.74 -15.41 -79.39
C GLU A 132 48.43 -16.58 -78.45
N GLY A 133 47.35 -16.43 -77.70
CA GLY A 133 46.94 -17.41 -76.69
C GLY A 133 45.72 -17.03 -75.84
N ASP A 134 44.99 -15.95 -76.16
CA ASP A 134 43.75 -15.61 -75.46
C ASP A 134 42.56 -16.30 -76.14
N SER A 135 42.15 -17.43 -75.59
CA SER A 135 40.87 -18.06 -75.94
C SER A 135 39.72 -17.34 -75.23
N TYR A 136 38.88 -16.68 -76.02
CA TYR A 136 37.78 -15.79 -75.64
C TYR A 136 36.73 -16.39 -74.68
N GLY A 137 36.73 -17.70 -74.43
CA GLY A 137 35.74 -18.37 -73.58
C GLY A 137 35.92 -18.13 -72.08
N TRP A 138 37.17 -18.00 -71.59
CA TRP A 138 37.44 -17.90 -70.15
C TRP A 138 37.15 -16.50 -69.59
N THR A 139 37.35 -15.47 -70.41
CA THR A 139 37.00 -14.08 -70.08
C THR A 139 35.48 -13.88 -69.98
N VAL A 140 34.71 -14.49 -70.88
CA VAL A 140 33.24 -14.44 -70.85
C VAL A 140 32.66 -15.14 -69.61
N CYS A 141 33.19 -16.31 -69.24
CA CYS A 141 32.79 -17.01 -68.00
C CYS A 141 33.14 -16.21 -66.75
N GLY A 142 34.31 -15.55 -66.71
CA GLY A 142 34.70 -14.67 -65.61
C GLY A 142 33.77 -13.45 -65.46
N VAL A 143 33.37 -12.84 -66.59
CA VAL A 143 32.41 -11.72 -66.60
C VAL A 143 31.03 -12.17 -66.14
N LEU A 144 30.52 -13.31 -66.62
CA LEU A 144 29.21 -13.83 -66.19
C LEU A 144 29.18 -14.20 -64.70
N ALA A 145 30.24 -14.82 -64.17
CA ALA A 145 30.36 -15.09 -62.74
C ALA A 145 30.44 -13.80 -61.92
N GLY A 146 31.18 -12.79 -62.40
CA GLY A 146 31.23 -11.45 -61.81
C GLY A 146 29.86 -10.76 -61.77
N CYS A 147 29.11 -10.80 -62.88
CA CYS A 147 27.76 -10.24 -62.96
C CYS A 147 26.76 -10.97 -62.06
N ALA A 148 26.84 -12.30 -61.95
CA ALA A 148 25.99 -13.07 -61.05
C ALA A 148 26.27 -12.77 -59.58
N LEU A 149 27.54 -12.59 -59.21
CA LEU A 149 27.96 -12.25 -57.85
C LEU A 149 27.59 -10.81 -57.50
N ALA A 150 27.79 -9.87 -58.42
CA ALA A 150 27.35 -8.48 -58.28
C ALA A 150 25.82 -8.38 -58.19
N GLY A 151 25.09 -9.13 -59.02
CA GLY A 151 23.63 -9.24 -58.98
C GLY A 151 23.14 -9.83 -57.67
N GLY A 152 23.80 -10.89 -57.17
CA GLY A 152 23.51 -11.50 -55.87
C GLY A 152 23.77 -10.55 -54.69
N LEU A 153 24.86 -9.79 -54.72
CA LEU A 153 25.17 -8.77 -53.71
C LEU A 153 24.17 -7.60 -53.76
N ALA A 154 23.84 -7.10 -54.95
CA ALA A 154 22.84 -6.04 -55.11
C ALA A 154 21.46 -6.50 -54.62
N LEU A 155 21.09 -7.75 -54.92
CA LEU A 155 19.84 -8.36 -54.46
C LEU A 155 19.84 -8.56 -52.94
N TRP A 156 20.95 -9.02 -52.35
CA TRP A 156 21.09 -9.14 -50.91
C TRP A 156 21.03 -7.77 -50.19
N CYS A 157 21.71 -6.76 -50.73
CA CYS A 157 21.72 -5.38 -50.21
C CYS A 157 20.36 -4.68 -50.29
N THR A 158 19.48 -5.13 -51.16
CA THR A 158 18.14 -4.56 -51.34
C THR A 158 17.04 -5.36 -50.63
N LEU A 159 17.24 -6.66 -50.39
CA LEU A 159 16.22 -7.53 -49.77
C LEU A 159 16.47 -7.87 -48.30
N THR A 160 17.70 -7.75 -47.79
CA THR A 160 18.00 -8.14 -46.41
C THR A 160 17.88 -6.92 -45.50
N PRO A 161 16.86 -6.83 -44.63
CA PRO A 161 16.77 -5.74 -43.66
C PRO A 161 17.85 -5.89 -42.59
N VAL A 162 18.47 -4.78 -42.22
CA VAL A 162 19.37 -4.65 -41.07
C VAL A 162 18.62 -3.90 -39.97
N THR A 163 18.73 -4.38 -38.74
CA THR A 163 18.11 -3.75 -37.57
C THR A 163 18.96 -2.55 -37.12
N LEU A 164 18.34 -1.38 -37.00
CA LEU A 164 18.98 -0.18 -36.48
C LEU A 164 18.72 -0.07 -34.98
N TYR A 165 19.78 0.15 -34.22
CA TYR A 165 19.70 0.39 -32.79
C TYR A 165 20.11 1.81 -32.46
N GLU A 166 19.40 2.42 -31.52
CA GLU A 166 19.80 3.66 -30.88
C GLU A 166 20.23 3.34 -29.46
N VAL A 167 21.39 3.85 -29.09
CA VAL A 167 22.04 3.54 -27.81
C VAL A 167 22.12 4.81 -26.99
N THR A 168 21.73 4.73 -25.73
CA THR A 168 22.05 5.75 -24.74
C THR A 168 22.84 5.16 -23.59
N PRO A 169 23.95 5.79 -23.16
CA PRO A 169 24.65 5.41 -21.94
C PRO A 169 23.93 5.86 -20.67
N SER A 170 22.89 6.70 -20.79
CA SER A 170 22.21 7.32 -19.66
C SER A 170 20.89 6.63 -19.36
N ALA A 171 20.93 5.45 -18.76
CA ALA A 171 19.75 4.77 -18.24
C ALA A 171 19.89 4.38 -16.76
N ARG A 172 18.77 4.32 -16.07
CA ARG A 172 18.69 3.89 -14.67
C ARG A 172 17.41 3.12 -14.40
N ILE A 173 17.46 2.18 -13.47
CA ILE A 173 16.27 1.48 -13.00
C ILE A 173 15.56 2.34 -11.97
N GLU A 174 14.33 2.73 -12.26
CA GLU A 174 13.44 3.43 -11.34
C GLU A 174 12.34 2.48 -10.84
N ALA A 175 11.90 2.65 -9.60
CA ALA A 175 10.67 2.01 -9.16
C ALA A 175 9.50 2.70 -9.88
N ASP A 176 8.44 1.95 -10.20
CA ASP A 176 7.25 2.54 -10.82
C ASP A 176 6.60 3.60 -9.90
N GLN A 177 6.73 3.42 -8.58
CA GLN A 177 6.32 4.42 -7.61
C GLN A 177 7.52 5.31 -7.23
N ALA A 178 7.26 6.61 -7.10
CA ALA A 178 8.26 7.56 -6.63
C ALA A 178 8.74 7.20 -5.22
N VAL A 179 9.99 7.53 -4.92
CA VAL A 179 10.53 7.39 -3.57
C VAL A 179 9.73 8.27 -2.62
N TYR A 180 9.24 7.71 -1.52
CA TYR A 180 8.44 8.45 -0.54
C TYR A 180 9.35 9.02 0.56
N PRO A 181 9.52 10.34 0.66
CA PRO A 181 10.26 10.94 1.76
C PRO A 181 9.44 10.83 3.05
N VAL A 182 10.04 10.25 4.08
CA VAL A 182 9.44 10.18 5.43
C VAL A 182 9.99 11.35 6.23
N ALA A 183 9.10 12.22 6.68
CA ALA A 183 9.42 13.37 7.51
C ALA A 183 8.75 13.26 8.88
N ALA A 184 9.31 13.95 9.88
CA ALA A 184 8.71 14.05 11.20
C ALA A 184 7.43 14.90 11.14
N PRO A 185 6.26 14.38 11.54
CA PRO A 185 4.99 15.11 11.46
C PRO A 185 4.80 16.10 12.62
N VAL A 186 5.59 15.99 13.69
CA VAL A 186 5.62 16.92 14.83
C VAL A 186 7.06 17.09 15.31
N ALA A 187 7.33 18.23 15.95
CA ALA A 187 8.59 18.44 16.64
C ALA A 187 8.63 17.63 17.95
N GLY A 188 9.78 17.07 18.29
CA GLY A 188 9.94 16.28 19.51
C GLY A 188 11.32 15.68 19.68
N ARG A 189 11.58 15.17 20.87
CA ARG A 189 12.81 14.43 21.17
C ARG A 189 12.64 12.96 20.79
N VAL A 190 13.63 12.38 20.11
CA VAL A 190 13.66 10.97 19.74
C VAL A 190 13.82 10.12 21.00
N LYS A 191 12.83 9.29 21.30
CA LYS A 191 12.91 8.26 22.33
C LYS A 191 13.62 7.02 21.80
N GLU A 192 13.24 6.58 20.60
CA GLU A 192 13.81 5.41 19.94
C GLU A 192 13.73 5.55 18.41
N ALA A 193 14.72 5.04 17.69
CA ALA A 193 14.75 5.07 16.22
C ALA A 193 15.24 3.74 15.65
N HIS A 194 14.47 3.17 14.73
CA HIS A 194 14.68 1.86 14.10
C HIS A 194 15.02 2.00 12.61
N LEU A 195 15.94 2.91 12.29
CA LEU A 195 16.28 3.25 10.92
C LEU A 195 17.58 2.55 10.50
N VAL A 196 17.47 1.55 9.61
CA VAL A 196 18.61 0.86 9.01
C VAL A 196 18.46 0.85 7.50
N ILE A 197 19.44 1.40 6.78
CA ILE A 197 19.45 1.47 5.32
C ILE A 197 19.42 0.05 4.74
N GLY A 198 18.62 -0.16 3.69
CA GLY A 198 18.47 -1.46 3.02
C GLY A 198 17.53 -2.43 3.73
N ARG A 199 17.00 -2.06 4.91
CA ARG A 199 16.01 -2.86 5.62
C ARG A 199 14.66 -2.81 4.89
N LYS A 200 14.00 -3.98 4.75
CA LYS A 200 12.61 -4.08 4.31
C LYS A 200 11.68 -3.67 5.45
N ILE A 201 10.73 -2.81 5.13
CA ILE A 201 9.78 -2.20 6.06
C ILE A 201 8.37 -2.50 5.54
N LYS A 202 7.44 -2.72 6.46
CA LYS A 202 6.02 -2.85 6.15
C LYS A 202 5.24 -1.56 6.38
N GLU A 203 4.15 -1.38 5.66
CA GLU A 203 3.17 -0.32 5.91
C GLU A 203 2.70 -0.36 7.37
N GLY A 204 2.65 0.82 8.00
CA GLY A 204 2.26 1.01 9.40
C GLY A 204 3.37 0.74 10.43
N GLU A 205 4.52 0.19 10.02
CA GLU A 205 5.65 -0.06 10.92
C GLU A 205 6.22 1.25 11.49
N VAL A 206 6.49 1.27 12.80
CA VAL A 206 7.04 2.45 13.49
C VAL A 206 8.55 2.55 13.22
N LEU A 207 8.96 3.67 12.64
CA LEU A 207 10.35 3.94 12.30
C LEU A 207 11.05 4.77 13.37
N VAL A 208 10.36 5.77 13.91
CA VAL A 208 10.84 6.64 14.98
C VAL A 208 9.72 6.89 15.98
N GLU A 209 10.05 6.72 17.25
CA GLU A 209 9.18 7.11 18.36
C GLU A 209 9.75 8.37 19.01
N LEU A 210 8.93 9.41 19.06
CA LEU A 210 9.21 10.64 19.78
C LEU A 210 8.65 10.55 21.21
N GLU A 211 9.29 11.26 22.13
CA GLU A 211 8.80 11.41 23.51
C GLU A 211 7.41 12.07 23.49
N SER A 212 6.43 11.38 24.08
CA SER A 212 5.03 11.84 24.21
C SER A 212 4.57 11.83 25.68
N GLY A 213 5.50 12.05 26.61
CA GLY A 213 5.27 11.91 28.04
C GLY A 213 4.26 12.92 28.58
N SER A 214 4.32 14.17 28.11
CA SER A 214 3.38 15.24 28.47
C SER A 214 1.95 14.89 28.05
N GLU A 215 1.78 14.44 26.82
CA GLU A 215 0.47 14.12 26.24
C GLU A 215 -0.13 12.89 26.92
N GLN A 216 0.69 11.88 27.23
CA GLN A 216 0.25 10.70 28.00
C GLN A 216 -0.21 11.06 29.42
N LEU A 217 0.46 12.01 30.08
CA LEU A 217 0.03 12.52 31.39
C LEU A 217 -1.29 13.28 31.27
N GLN A 218 -1.46 14.11 30.25
CA GLN A 218 -2.70 14.83 29.99
C GLN A 218 -3.87 13.88 29.67
N VAL A 219 -3.65 12.82 28.89
CA VAL A 219 -4.67 11.77 28.67
C VAL A 219 -5.09 11.14 29.99
N ARG A 220 -4.12 10.83 30.86
CA ARG A 220 -4.41 10.26 32.19
C ARG A 220 -5.24 11.21 33.06
N GLU A 221 -4.90 12.50 33.04
CA GLU A 221 -5.67 13.54 33.74
C GLU A 221 -7.12 13.60 33.23
N GLN A 222 -7.33 13.60 31.91
CA GLN A 222 -8.67 13.62 31.32
C GLN A 222 -9.46 12.34 31.62
N LEU A 223 -8.81 11.17 31.63
CA LEU A 223 -9.44 9.91 32.03
C LEU A 223 -9.88 9.95 33.50
N SER A 224 -9.03 10.47 34.40
CA SER A 224 -9.39 10.67 35.81
C SER A 224 -10.56 11.64 35.97
N ARG A 225 -10.58 12.74 35.19
CA ARG A 225 -11.70 13.67 35.16
C ARG A 225 -13.00 13.01 34.68
N GLN A 226 -12.95 12.22 33.62
CA GLN A 226 -14.10 11.47 33.12
C GLN A 226 -14.62 10.48 34.17
N GLN A 227 -13.73 9.79 34.87
CA GLN A 227 -14.11 8.88 35.96
C GLN A 227 -14.77 9.64 37.12
N ALA A 228 -14.23 10.79 37.53
CA ALA A 228 -14.82 11.61 38.57
C ALA A 228 -16.24 12.07 38.22
N LEU A 229 -16.48 12.50 36.97
CA LEU A 229 -17.82 12.84 36.48
C LEU A 229 -18.79 11.65 36.55
N ARG A 230 -18.34 10.45 36.15
CA ARG A 230 -19.15 9.23 36.23
C ARG A 230 -19.51 8.88 37.67
N THR A 231 -18.57 9.01 38.61
CA THR A 231 -18.82 8.79 40.04
C THR A 231 -19.83 9.79 40.60
N GLN A 232 -19.76 11.06 40.21
CA GLN A 232 -20.74 12.08 40.62
C GLN A 232 -22.15 11.77 40.07
N ILE A 233 -22.25 11.35 38.81
CA ILE A 233 -23.52 10.93 38.20
C ILE A 233 -24.12 9.75 38.96
N GLU A 234 -23.31 8.73 39.30
CA GLU A 234 -23.83 7.58 40.04
C GLU A 234 -24.30 7.97 41.45
N ALA A 235 -23.59 8.87 42.13
CA ALA A 235 -24.02 9.40 43.42
C ALA A 235 -25.37 10.13 43.32
N LEU A 236 -25.58 10.93 42.27
CA LEU A 236 -26.86 11.60 42.02
C LEU A 236 -27.98 10.61 41.66
N ARG A 237 -27.67 9.55 40.89
CA ARG A 237 -28.63 8.49 40.58
C ARG A 237 -29.08 7.74 41.82
N GLU A 238 -28.16 7.45 42.73
CA GLU A 238 -28.50 6.82 44.01
C GLU A 238 -29.36 7.77 44.87
N GLN A 239 -29.06 9.07 44.86
CA GLN A 239 -29.90 10.06 45.52
C GLN A 239 -31.31 10.13 44.93
N ILE A 240 -31.47 10.00 43.60
CA ILE A 240 -32.79 9.92 42.96
C ILE A 240 -33.53 8.67 43.43
N ARG A 241 -32.90 7.50 43.45
CA ARG A 241 -33.53 6.25 43.93
C ARG A 241 -34.01 6.40 45.38
N ALA A 242 -33.22 7.06 46.24
CA ALA A 242 -33.61 7.35 47.60
C ALA A 242 -34.82 8.29 47.67
N GLU A 243 -34.85 9.38 46.89
CA GLU A 243 -35.99 10.31 46.82
C GLU A 243 -37.26 9.65 46.24
N GLU A 244 -37.13 8.78 45.24
CA GLU A 244 -38.24 8.01 44.70
C GLU A 244 -38.85 7.08 45.75
N SER A 245 -38.00 6.36 46.50
CA SER A 245 -38.45 5.49 47.59
C SER A 245 -39.15 6.29 48.70
N ALA A 246 -38.63 7.47 49.03
CA ALA A 246 -39.23 8.36 50.03
C ALA A 246 -40.58 8.92 49.55
N ARG A 247 -40.69 9.32 48.27
CA ARG A 247 -41.94 9.77 47.65
C ARG A 247 -43.00 8.67 47.69
N ASP A 248 -42.64 7.44 47.37
CA ASP A 248 -43.58 6.33 47.34
C ASP A 248 -44.07 5.97 48.76
N GLN A 249 -43.18 5.99 49.76
CA GLN A 249 -43.55 5.83 51.17
C GLN A 249 -44.47 6.96 51.67
N GLU A 250 -44.13 8.20 51.36
CA GLU A 250 -44.91 9.40 51.72
C GLU A 250 -46.30 9.36 51.06
N ARG A 251 -46.38 8.92 49.80
CA ARG A 251 -47.64 8.71 49.08
C ARG A 251 -48.53 7.67 49.77
N HIS A 252 -47.96 6.53 50.17
CA HIS A 252 -48.72 5.50 50.88
C HIS A 252 -49.22 6.00 52.24
N ALA A 253 -48.38 6.70 53.01
CA ALA A 253 -48.78 7.29 54.29
C ALA A 253 -49.88 8.35 54.13
N ALA A 254 -49.74 9.23 53.14
CA ALA A 254 -50.73 10.26 52.81
C ALA A 254 -52.07 9.65 52.37
N GLN A 255 -52.04 8.58 51.57
CA GLN A 255 -53.25 7.85 51.18
C GLN A 255 -53.98 7.26 52.38
N SER A 256 -53.27 6.57 53.27
CA SER A 256 -53.86 6.01 54.49
C SER A 256 -54.44 7.11 55.39
N GLY A 257 -53.73 8.23 55.56
CA GLY A 257 -54.22 9.38 56.31
C GLY A 257 -55.46 10.03 55.69
N HIS A 258 -55.52 10.12 54.35
CA HIS A 258 -56.68 10.63 53.63
C HIS A 258 -57.90 9.69 53.76
N GLU A 259 -57.67 8.37 53.71
CA GLU A 259 -58.71 7.37 53.94
C GLU A 259 -59.27 7.42 55.37
N GLU A 260 -58.40 7.63 56.37
CA GLU A 260 -58.79 7.84 57.76
C GLU A 260 -59.63 9.12 57.91
N ALA A 261 -59.18 10.24 57.35
CA ALA A 261 -59.93 11.50 57.36
C ALA A 261 -61.31 11.33 56.71
N ARG A 262 -61.39 10.58 55.60
CA ARG A 262 -62.67 10.25 54.93
C ARG A 262 -63.56 9.39 55.81
N ALA A 263 -63.03 8.42 56.54
CA ALA A 263 -63.80 7.60 57.45
C ALA A 263 -64.41 8.43 58.59
N GLN A 264 -63.61 9.31 59.20
CA GLN A 264 -64.07 10.23 60.25
C GLN A 264 -65.13 11.22 59.74
N ALA A 265 -64.99 11.71 58.50
CA ALA A 265 -66.00 12.56 57.88
C ALA A 265 -67.31 11.80 57.62
N ARG A 266 -67.25 10.53 57.18
CA ARG A 266 -68.44 9.69 57.03
C ARG A 266 -69.14 9.42 58.36
N GLU A 267 -68.38 9.15 59.42
CA GLU A 267 -68.91 8.97 60.77
C GLU A 267 -69.64 10.23 61.25
N ALA A 268 -68.97 11.39 61.16
CA ALA A 268 -69.57 12.68 61.56
C ALA A 268 -70.82 13.02 60.73
N GLN A 269 -70.83 12.71 59.43
CA GLN A 269 -72.00 12.90 58.56
C GLN A 269 -73.16 12.00 58.96
N ALA A 270 -72.90 10.75 59.36
CA ALA A 270 -73.93 9.83 59.83
C ALA A 270 -74.53 10.28 61.17
N SER A 271 -73.71 10.80 62.08
CA SER A 271 -74.20 11.42 63.33
C SER A 271 -75.04 12.67 63.05
N ALA A 272 -74.61 13.52 62.11
CA ALA A 272 -75.36 14.70 61.70
C ALA A 272 -76.73 14.33 61.10
N SER A 273 -76.79 13.37 60.17
CA SER A 273 -78.05 12.96 59.55
C SER A 273 -79.03 12.32 60.56
N HIS A 274 -78.51 11.58 61.54
CA HIS A 274 -79.33 11.06 62.63
C HIS A 274 -79.89 12.19 63.50
N ALA A 275 -79.06 13.15 63.93
CA ALA A 275 -79.48 14.28 64.74
C ALA A 275 -80.48 15.19 64.00
N GLU A 276 -80.30 15.40 62.69
CA GLU A 276 -81.25 16.13 61.83
C GLU A 276 -82.60 15.41 61.71
N SER A 277 -82.59 14.07 61.59
CA SER A 277 -83.83 13.27 61.53
C SER A 277 -84.59 13.32 62.86
N GLU A 278 -83.89 13.27 63.99
CA GLU A 278 -84.49 13.41 65.32
C GLU A 278 -84.99 14.84 65.56
N GLU A 279 -84.25 15.88 65.17
CA GLU A 279 -84.74 17.26 65.21
C GLU A 279 -86.03 17.42 64.40
N HIS A 280 -86.08 16.85 63.20
CA HIS A 280 -87.26 16.90 62.34
C HIS A 280 -88.47 16.23 63.01
N ARG A 281 -88.26 15.06 63.62
CA ARG A 281 -89.30 14.34 64.38
C ARG A 281 -89.77 15.14 65.58
N MET A 282 -88.86 15.74 66.35
CA MET A 282 -89.19 16.59 67.50
C MET A 282 -89.93 17.85 67.07
N ARG A 283 -89.57 18.44 65.92
CA ARG A 283 -90.27 19.60 65.33
C ARG A 283 -91.73 19.26 65.05
N GLN A 284 -92.00 18.13 64.39
CA GLN A 284 -93.36 17.67 64.11
C GLN A 284 -94.16 17.42 65.39
N LEU A 285 -93.56 16.76 66.39
CA LEU A 285 -94.22 16.52 67.68
C LEU A 285 -94.51 17.82 68.44
N ARG A 286 -93.63 18.83 68.33
CA ARG A 286 -93.85 20.16 68.92
C ARG A 286 -94.99 20.89 68.22
N GLU A 287 -95.04 20.86 66.90
CA GLU A 287 -96.13 21.46 66.11
C GLU A 287 -97.50 20.86 66.47
N LEU A 288 -97.53 19.58 66.87
CA LEU A 288 -98.71 18.89 67.40
C LEU A 288 -98.99 19.15 68.89
N GLY A 289 -98.13 19.91 69.58
CA GLY A 289 -98.25 20.22 71.02
C GLY A 289 -97.91 19.07 71.97
N LEU A 290 -97.19 18.04 71.50
CA LEU A 290 -96.95 16.79 72.25
C LEU A 290 -95.63 16.78 73.07
N ILE A 291 -94.75 17.77 72.89
CA ILE A 291 -93.48 17.88 73.63
C ILE A 291 -93.23 19.34 74.08
N SER A 292 -92.29 19.53 75.01
CA SER A 292 -91.87 20.86 75.48
C SER A 292 -90.96 21.58 74.48
N GLU A 293 -90.99 22.93 74.49
CA GLU A 293 -90.08 23.76 73.70
C GLU A 293 -88.61 23.50 74.05
N GLN A 294 -88.30 23.21 75.32
CA GLN A 294 -86.95 22.86 75.77
C GLN A 294 -86.40 21.61 75.07
N ASN A 295 -87.23 20.56 74.91
CA ASN A 295 -86.81 19.33 74.23
C ASN A 295 -86.52 19.58 72.75
N TYR A 296 -87.35 20.39 72.10
CA TYR A 296 -87.12 20.82 70.71
C TYR A 296 -85.81 21.60 70.58
N GLN A 297 -85.57 22.59 71.46
CA GLN A 297 -84.35 23.40 71.42
C GLN A 297 -83.09 22.56 71.66
N GLN A 298 -83.15 21.56 72.54
CA GLN A 298 -82.05 20.63 72.76
C GLN A 298 -81.74 19.79 71.51
N ALA A 299 -82.77 19.27 70.84
CA ALA A 299 -82.61 18.51 69.59
C ALA A 299 -82.06 19.40 68.46
N ASN A 300 -82.55 20.63 68.32
CA ASN A 300 -82.06 21.60 67.34
C ASN A 300 -80.59 21.98 67.60
N ALA A 301 -80.22 22.26 68.85
CA ALA A 301 -78.83 22.54 69.21
C ALA A 301 -77.92 21.34 68.90
N GLU A 302 -78.38 20.12 69.13
CA GLU A 302 -77.62 18.90 68.82
C GLU A 302 -77.43 18.67 67.32
N ALA A 303 -78.48 18.89 66.51
CA ALA A 303 -78.40 18.84 65.06
C ALA A 303 -77.41 19.88 64.51
N GLN A 304 -77.46 21.12 65.01
CA GLN A 304 -76.53 22.17 64.62
C GLN A 304 -75.08 21.83 64.99
N ARG A 305 -74.85 21.31 66.21
CA ARG A 305 -73.52 20.85 66.64
C ARG A 305 -72.97 19.73 65.75
N SER A 306 -73.80 18.72 65.48
CA SER A 306 -73.40 17.56 64.68
C SER A 306 -73.13 17.96 63.22
N ARG A 307 -73.93 18.85 62.66
CA ARG A 307 -73.72 19.41 61.31
C ARG A 307 -72.42 20.20 61.21
N ALA A 308 -72.16 21.10 62.15
CA ALA A 308 -70.91 21.86 62.18
C ALA A 308 -69.68 20.93 62.32
N ALA A 309 -69.80 19.86 63.10
CA ALA A 309 -68.76 18.84 63.23
C ALA A 309 -68.53 18.08 61.90
N ALA A 310 -69.60 17.70 61.18
CA ALA A 310 -69.51 17.05 59.87
C ALA A 310 -68.85 17.96 58.83
N GLU A 311 -69.27 19.24 58.75
CA GLU A 311 -68.68 20.24 57.86
C GLU A 311 -67.18 20.45 58.15
N SER A 312 -66.79 20.53 59.42
CA SER A 312 -65.37 20.64 59.80
C SER A 312 -64.55 19.42 59.37
N ARG A 313 -65.11 18.20 59.46
CA ARG A 313 -64.42 16.97 59.02
C ARG A 313 -64.34 16.88 57.50
N ALA A 314 -65.36 17.34 56.77
CA ALA A 314 -65.32 17.42 55.31
C ALA A 314 -64.20 18.35 54.82
N ILE A 315 -64.01 19.51 55.45
CA ILE A 315 -62.89 20.43 55.15
C ILE A 315 -61.54 19.77 55.44
N ALA A 316 -61.42 18.97 56.50
CA ALA A 316 -60.18 18.24 56.79
C ALA A 316 -59.84 17.22 55.70
N VAL A 317 -60.84 16.55 55.11
CA VAL A 317 -60.65 15.65 53.96
C VAL A 317 -60.12 16.42 52.76
N GLU A 318 -60.72 17.56 52.42
CA GLU A 318 -60.25 18.39 51.30
C GLU A 318 -58.81 18.86 51.51
N ARG A 319 -58.50 19.37 52.72
CA ARG A 319 -57.15 19.80 53.09
C ARG A 319 -56.12 18.67 52.93
N SER A 320 -56.41 17.48 53.48
CA SER A 320 -55.49 16.34 53.35
C SER A 320 -55.23 15.93 51.89
N GLY A 321 -56.23 16.07 51.00
CA GLY A 321 -56.04 15.85 49.57
C GLY A 321 -55.14 16.89 48.91
N GLN A 322 -55.28 18.17 49.28
CA GLN A 322 -54.42 19.24 48.77
C GLN A 322 -52.98 19.14 49.29
N ASP A 323 -52.81 18.80 50.56
CA ASP A 323 -51.49 18.59 51.18
C ASP A 323 -50.76 17.45 50.43
N GLN A 324 -51.45 16.34 50.15
CA GLN A 324 -50.89 15.24 49.38
C GLN A 324 -50.39 15.67 47.99
N LEU A 325 -51.21 16.42 47.23
CA LEU A 325 -50.83 16.90 45.90
C LEU A 325 -49.62 17.85 45.95
N THR A 326 -49.56 18.70 46.97
CA THR A 326 -48.46 19.63 47.18
C THR A 326 -47.16 18.89 47.45
N HIS A 327 -47.17 17.93 48.38
CA HIS A 327 -45.99 17.10 48.69
C HIS A 327 -45.53 16.27 47.48
N GLU A 328 -46.46 15.68 46.73
CA GLU A 328 -46.12 14.91 45.53
C GLU A 328 -45.48 15.80 44.44
N SER A 329 -46.01 17.01 44.25
CA SER A 329 -45.45 18.01 43.35
C SER A 329 -44.04 18.43 43.75
N ASP A 330 -43.81 18.73 45.03
CA ASP A 330 -42.50 19.15 45.55
C ASP A 330 -41.44 18.05 45.38
N ARG A 331 -41.78 16.79 45.69
CA ARG A 331 -40.89 15.64 45.47
C ARG A 331 -40.57 15.45 43.99
N THR A 332 -41.57 15.57 43.13
CA THR A 332 -41.38 15.45 41.68
C THR A 332 -40.49 16.57 41.15
N ALA A 333 -40.65 17.81 41.62
CA ALA A 333 -39.78 18.93 41.27
C ALA A 333 -38.33 18.70 41.73
N ARG A 334 -38.15 18.11 42.92
CA ARG A 334 -36.82 17.74 43.44
C ARG A 334 -36.14 16.70 42.57
N ILE A 335 -36.83 15.62 42.19
CA ILE A 335 -36.31 14.58 41.30
C ILE A 335 -35.91 15.19 39.94
N ARG A 336 -36.79 16.01 39.34
CA ARG A 336 -36.50 16.69 38.06
C ARG A 336 -35.27 17.61 38.13
N SER A 337 -35.04 18.26 39.29
CA SER A 337 -33.84 19.07 39.51
C SER A 337 -32.57 18.22 39.55
N LEU A 338 -32.62 17.05 40.19
CA LEU A 338 -31.50 16.09 40.19
C LEU A 338 -31.25 15.52 38.79
N ASP A 339 -32.30 15.16 38.04
CA ASP A 339 -32.18 14.73 36.65
C ASP A 339 -31.52 15.80 35.78
N SER A 340 -31.90 17.07 35.96
CA SER A 340 -31.30 18.19 35.24
C SER A 340 -29.81 18.35 35.57
N GLN A 341 -29.40 18.11 36.83
CA GLN A 341 -27.99 18.09 37.23
C GLN A 341 -27.23 16.92 36.59
N ILE A 342 -27.83 15.73 36.54
CA ILE A 342 -27.26 14.57 35.83
C ILE A 342 -27.07 14.90 34.35
N ALA A 343 -28.09 15.42 33.67
CA ALA A 343 -27.99 15.82 32.28
C ALA A 343 -26.88 16.87 32.06
N GLY A 344 -26.74 17.81 32.99
CA GLY A 344 -25.65 18.80 32.98
C GLY A 344 -24.26 18.15 33.07
N LEU A 345 -24.07 17.16 33.94
CA LEU A 345 -22.80 16.42 34.06
C LEU A 345 -22.55 15.49 32.87
N GLU A 346 -23.59 14.79 32.39
CA GLU A 346 -23.51 13.89 31.23
C GLU A 346 -23.10 14.66 29.97
N SER A 347 -23.55 15.91 29.80
CA SER A 347 -23.14 16.77 28.70
C SER A 347 -21.63 17.10 28.68
N GLN A 348 -20.94 16.98 29.82
CA GLN A 348 -19.49 17.21 29.92
C GLN A 348 -18.67 16.00 29.48
N ILE A 349 -19.24 14.79 29.55
CA ILE A 349 -18.57 13.55 29.14
C ILE A 349 -18.09 13.58 27.68
N PRO A 350 -18.90 13.95 26.66
CA PRO A 350 -18.43 14.02 25.28
C PRO A 350 -17.35 15.09 25.09
N THR A 351 -17.41 16.20 25.83
CA THR A 351 -16.37 17.25 25.78
C THR A 351 -15.02 16.72 26.29
N VAL A 352 -15.01 15.97 27.41
CA VAL A 352 -13.80 15.30 27.90
C VAL A 352 -13.37 14.18 26.94
N GLY A 353 -14.31 13.47 26.34
CA GLY A 353 -14.04 12.45 25.31
C GLY A 353 -13.31 13.00 24.09
N ALA A 354 -13.78 14.12 23.54
CA ALA A 354 -13.13 14.81 22.43
C ALA A 354 -11.72 15.31 22.79
N ALA A 355 -11.52 15.76 24.04
CA ALA A 355 -10.20 16.15 24.53
C ALA A 355 -9.23 14.95 24.58
N ILE A 356 -9.71 13.77 25.02
CA ILE A 356 -8.92 12.53 25.02
C ILE A 356 -8.56 12.12 23.59
N GLU A 357 -9.52 12.14 22.66
CA GLU A 357 -9.29 11.77 21.26
C GLU A 357 -8.25 12.69 20.59
N ARG A 358 -8.34 14.00 20.82
CA ARG A 358 -7.33 14.97 20.35
C ARG A 358 -5.94 14.64 20.88
N LEU A 359 -5.82 14.37 22.18
CA LEU A 359 -4.54 14.03 22.81
C LEU A 359 -3.98 12.68 22.31
N GLN A 360 -4.85 11.70 22.05
CA GLN A 360 -4.45 10.42 21.46
C GLN A 360 -3.93 10.61 20.04
N TYR A 361 -4.59 11.43 19.23
CA TYR A 361 -4.10 11.81 17.91
C TYR A 361 -2.74 12.51 17.97
N GLU A 362 -2.55 13.41 18.94
CA GLU A 362 -1.25 14.04 19.18
C GLU A 362 -0.18 13.00 19.55
N ILE A 363 -0.47 12.03 20.43
CA ILE A 363 0.44 10.91 20.76
C ILE A 363 0.75 10.06 19.52
N GLU A 364 -0.23 9.81 18.65
CA GLU A 364 -0.01 9.06 17.42
C GLU A 364 0.90 9.81 16.44
N ARG A 365 0.79 11.14 16.34
CA ARG A 365 1.71 11.96 15.55
C ARG A 365 3.15 11.88 16.07
N HIS A 366 3.38 11.58 17.35
CA HIS A 366 4.73 11.34 17.89
C HIS A 366 5.33 10.00 17.43
N ARG A 367 4.59 9.17 16.67
CA ARG A 367 5.09 7.93 16.07
C ARG A 367 5.18 8.08 14.57
N VAL A 368 6.40 8.18 14.05
CA VAL A 368 6.67 8.23 12.61
C VAL A 368 6.54 6.82 12.05
N ARG A 369 5.50 6.57 11.25
CA ARG A 369 5.22 5.27 10.63
C ARG A 369 5.55 5.26 9.14
N ALA A 370 5.82 4.07 8.61
CA ALA A 370 5.95 3.85 7.18
C ALA A 370 4.57 3.90 6.49
N PRO A 371 4.35 4.76 5.49
CA PRO A 371 3.07 4.88 4.79
C PRO A 371 2.84 3.81 3.71
N LEU A 372 3.87 3.02 3.36
CA LEU A 372 3.80 1.97 2.35
C LEU A 372 4.88 0.92 2.57
N ASP A 373 4.67 -0.27 2.02
CA ASP A 373 5.66 -1.36 1.98
C ASP A 373 6.86 -1.00 1.08
N GLY A 374 8.08 -1.24 1.56
CA GLY A 374 9.27 -0.98 0.75
C GLY A 374 10.59 -1.25 1.46
N THR A 375 11.65 -0.66 0.92
CA THR A 375 13.00 -0.72 1.49
C THR A 375 13.45 0.68 1.85
N LEU A 376 14.11 0.86 3.00
CA LEU A 376 14.67 2.15 3.40
C LEU A 376 15.88 2.49 2.51
N GLY A 377 15.72 3.43 1.59
CA GLY A 377 16.80 3.87 0.68
C GLY A 377 17.73 4.88 1.34
N GLU A 378 17.17 5.79 2.15
CA GLU A 378 17.90 6.75 2.95
C GLU A 378 17.41 6.72 4.39
N ALA A 379 18.33 6.88 5.34
CA ALA A 379 18.04 6.93 6.76
C ALA A 379 18.84 8.06 7.41
N ALA A 380 18.17 8.92 8.16
CA ALA A 380 18.85 9.87 9.05
C ALA A 380 19.47 9.12 10.22
N VAL A 381 20.69 9.52 10.62
CA VAL A 381 21.37 8.95 11.80
C VAL A 381 20.79 9.62 13.05
N LEU A 382 19.73 9.03 13.59
CA LEU A 382 19.05 9.51 14.79
C LEU A 382 19.49 8.70 16.01
N ARG A 383 19.98 9.40 17.04
CA ARG A 383 20.28 8.82 18.35
C ARG A 383 19.14 9.14 19.32
N PRO A 384 18.86 8.27 20.30
CA PRO A 384 17.99 8.63 21.43
C PRO A 384 18.46 9.96 22.05
N GLY A 385 17.51 10.86 22.32
CA GLY A 385 17.78 12.22 22.79
C GLY A 385 17.94 13.29 21.71
N ALA A 386 18.07 12.91 20.43
CA ALA A 386 18.11 13.87 19.33
C ALA A 386 16.77 14.64 19.23
N VAL A 387 16.81 15.91 18.81
CA VAL A 387 15.60 16.74 18.66
C VAL A 387 15.30 16.89 17.18
N LEU A 388 14.06 16.59 16.80
CA LEU A 388 13.52 16.79 15.45
C LEU A 388 12.53 17.94 15.45
N LYS A 389 12.49 18.68 14.34
CA LYS A 389 11.47 19.67 14.01
C LYS A 389 10.44 19.05 13.08
N GLU A 390 9.25 19.65 13.04
CA GLU A 390 8.23 19.29 12.07
C GLU A 390 8.77 19.52 10.64
N GLY A 391 8.61 18.51 9.78
CA GLY A 391 9.12 18.51 8.41
C GLY A 391 10.56 18.00 8.25
N ASP A 392 11.30 17.72 9.34
CA ASP A 392 12.65 17.17 9.24
C ASP A 392 12.63 15.81 8.53
N LYS A 393 13.51 15.62 7.54
CA LYS A 393 13.62 14.38 6.78
C LYS A 393 14.25 13.28 7.64
N VAL A 394 13.45 12.27 7.97
CA VAL A 394 13.86 11.11 8.78
C VAL A 394 14.41 9.98 7.90
N GLY A 395 13.87 9.83 6.69
CA GLY A 395 14.35 8.84 5.73
C GLY A 395 13.60 8.89 4.41
N ALA A 396 13.85 7.91 3.55
CA ALA A 396 13.17 7.76 2.28
C ALA A 396 12.87 6.28 2.01
N ILE A 397 11.62 5.94 1.77
CA ILE A 397 11.18 4.58 1.49
C ILE A 397 11.08 4.41 -0.03
N VAL A 398 11.76 3.39 -0.54
CA VAL A 398 11.69 2.95 -1.93
C VAL A 398 10.64 1.83 -2.00
N PRO A 399 9.48 2.05 -2.65
CA PRO A 399 8.43 1.05 -2.72
C PRO A 399 8.89 -0.25 -3.38
N SER A 400 8.50 -1.40 -2.81
CA SER A 400 8.73 -2.70 -3.44
C SER A 400 7.66 -2.94 -4.51
N GLY A 401 7.93 -2.50 -5.75
CA GLY A 401 6.99 -2.57 -6.85
C GLY A 401 7.61 -3.05 -8.17
N ARG A 402 6.85 -2.89 -9.26
CA ARG A 402 7.39 -3.12 -10.60
C ARG A 402 8.52 -2.12 -10.86
N LEU A 403 9.64 -2.62 -11.36
CA LEU A 403 10.77 -1.80 -11.74
C LEU A 403 10.65 -1.46 -13.23
N ARG A 404 10.97 -0.22 -13.59
CA ARG A 404 11.07 0.25 -14.98
C ARG A 404 12.47 0.77 -15.24
N ALA A 405 12.94 0.65 -16.46
CA ALA A 405 14.16 1.34 -16.88
C ALA A 405 13.76 2.70 -17.44
N VAL A 406 14.46 3.74 -17.03
CA VAL A 406 14.29 5.10 -17.53
C VAL A 406 15.57 5.49 -18.21
N ALA A 407 15.49 5.80 -19.50
CA ALA A 407 16.60 6.14 -20.35
C ALA A 407 16.45 7.56 -20.87
N GLN A 408 17.55 8.32 -20.90
CA GLN A 408 17.60 9.68 -21.41
C GLN A 408 18.26 9.66 -22.79
N PHE A 409 17.54 10.13 -23.81
CA PHE A 409 18.05 10.18 -25.18
C PHE A 409 18.16 11.64 -25.67
N PRO A 410 19.15 11.97 -26.51
CA PRO A 410 19.14 13.23 -27.25
C PRO A 410 17.84 13.40 -28.07
N PRO A 411 17.28 14.61 -28.20
CA PRO A 411 16.03 14.85 -28.92
C PRO A 411 16.07 14.36 -30.38
N GLU A 412 17.21 14.51 -31.05
CA GLU A 412 17.48 14.04 -32.42
C GLU A 412 17.48 12.51 -32.59
N ALA A 413 17.76 11.78 -31.51
CA ALA A 413 17.76 10.34 -31.46
C ALA A 413 16.36 9.79 -31.09
N ALA A 414 15.63 10.50 -30.23
CA ALA A 414 14.36 10.04 -29.70
C ALA A 414 13.14 10.47 -30.52
N LEU A 415 13.03 11.75 -30.86
CA LEU A 415 11.81 12.32 -31.43
C LEU A 415 11.59 11.81 -32.85
N GLY A 416 10.41 11.22 -33.09
CA GLY A 416 10.01 10.67 -34.39
C GLY A 416 10.65 9.32 -34.76
N ARG A 417 11.53 8.77 -33.92
CA ARG A 417 12.20 7.47 -34.15
C ARG A 417 11.80 6.44 -33.08
N ILE A 418 11.78 6.84 -31.81
CA ILE A 418 11.43 5.94 -30.71
C ILE A 418 9.91 5.96 -30.51
N HIS A 419 9.29 4.78 -30.50
CA HIS A 419 7.85 4.61 -30.36
C HIS A 419 7.51 3.55 -29.29
N PRO A 420 6.37 3.68 -28.59
CA PRO A 420 5.88 2.64 -27.69
C PRO A 420 5.78 1.27 -28.39
N GLY A 421 6.23 0.21 -27.71
CA GLY A 421 6.19 -1.18 -28.18
C GLY A 421 7.51 -1.71 -28.75
N GLN A 422 8.46 -0.84 -29.11
CA GLN A 422 9.76 -1.25 -29.65
C GLN A 422 10.56 -2.11 -28.66
N PRO A 423 11.23 -3.19 -29.11
CA PRO A 423 12.05 -4.02 -28.25
C PRO A 423 13.35 -3.29 -27.89
N ALA A 424 13.80 -3.49 -26.65
CA ALA A 424 15.00 -2.87 -26.11
C ALA A 424 15.81 -3.87 -25.30
N ARG A 425 17.11 -3.60 -25.19
CA ARG A 425 18.04 -4.37 -24.36
C ARG A 425 18.69 -3.43 -23.36
N LEU A 426 18.64 -3.81 -22.08
CA LEU A 426 19.29 -3.09 -21.00
C LEU A 426 20.65 -3.74 -20.73
N ARG A 427 21.69 -2.92 -20.58
CA ARG A 427 23.00 -3.31 -20.06
C ARG A 427 23.21 -2.57 -18.75
N LEU A 428 23.54 -3.27 -17.69
CA LEU A 428 23.73 -2.67 -16.37
C LEU A 428 25.23 -2.48 -16.12
N ASP A 429 25.66 -1.28 -15.73
CA ASP A 429 27.09 -0.94 -15.66
C ASP A 429 27.82 -1.79 -14.60
N GLY A 430 27.14 -2.09 -13.48
CA GLY A 430 27.67 -2.94 -12.42
C GLY A 430 27.63 -4.45 -12.70
N PHE A 431 27.07 -4.89 -13.84
CA PHE A 431 26.90 -6.31 -14.16
C PHE A 431 27.36 -6.60 -15.59
N PRO A 432 28.57 -7.16 -15.78
CA PRO A 432 29.08 -7.50 -17.10
C PRO A 432 28.11 -8.38 -17.89
N TRP A 433 27.64 -7.87 -19.03
CA TRP A 433 26.61 -8.51 -19.86
C TRP A 433 27.01 -9.89 -20.40
N ILE A 434 28.30 -10.18 -20.51
CA ILE A 434 28.82 -11.50 -20.93
C ILE A 434 28.47 -12.57 -19.88
N GLN A 435 28.49 -12.22 -18.60
CA GLN A 435 28.23 -13.14 -17.49
C GLN A 435 26.75 -13.15 -17.10
N TYR A 436 26.15 -11.97 -17.00
CA TYR A 436 24.80 -11.79 -16.45
C TYR A 436 23.71 -11.66 -17.51
N GLY A 437 24.09 -11.51 -18.79
CA GLY A 437 23.17 -11.27 -19.90
C GLY A 437 22.69 -9.82 -19.97
N THR A 438 21.82 -9.55 -20.96
CA THR A 438 21.14 -8.27 -21.11
C THR A 438 19.64 -8.45 -20.86
N PRO A 439 19.07 -7.87 -19.78
CA PRO A 439 17.63 -7.88 -19.57
C PRO A 439 16.89 -7.34 -20.80
N ARG A 440 15.82 -8.03 -21.20
CA ARG A 440 14.95 -7.60 -22.30
C ARG A 440 13.94 -6.61 -21.75
N ALA A 441 13.75 -5.52 -22.48
CA ALA A 441 12.78 -4.49 -22.15
C ALA A 441 11.97 -4.11 -23.39
N ARG A 442 10.88 -3.37 -23.21
CA ARG A 442 10.12 -2.74 -24.29
C ARG A 442 9.84 -1.31 -23.95
N VAL A 443 9.85 -0.45 -24.96
CA VAL A 443 9.47 0.96 -24.80
C VAL A 443 8.00 1.01 -24.38
N ALA A 444 7.73 1.55 -23.19
CA ALA A 444 6.38 1.71 -22.66
C ALA A 444 5.83 3.08 -23.04
N ARG A 445 6.62 4.14 -22.79
CA ARG A 445 6.24 5.53 -23.03
C ARG A 445 7.45 6.36 -23.42
N VAL A 446 7.20 7.40 -24.22
CA VAL A 446 8.18 8.41 -24.61
C VAL A 446 7.63 9.75 -24.14
N ALA A 447 8.42 10.50 -23.37
CA ALA A 447 8.03 11.83 -22.91
C ALA A 447 7.92 12.79 -24.10
N SER A 448 6.89 13.64 -24.09
CA SER A 448 6.71 14.71 -25.07
C SER A 448 7.53 15.95 -24.74
N GLU A 449 7.92 16.12 -23.48
CA GLU A 449 8.70 17.26 -22.98
C GLU A 449 10.20 16.95 -22.99
N ILE A 450 11.00 17.90 -23.47
CA ILE A 450 12.46 17.86 -23.38
C ILE A 450 12.86 18.47 -22.05
N ARG A 451 13.60 17.73 -21.22
CA ARG A 451 14.16 18.22 -19.95
C ARG A 451 15.67 18.01 -19.95
N ASP A 452 16.41 19.03 -19.54
CA ASP A 452 17.88 19.02 -19.50
C ASP A 452 18.52 18.63 -20.84
N GLY A 453 17.91 19.05 -21.95
CA GLY A 453 18.37 18.72 -23.30
C GLY A 453 18.20 17.26 -23.70
N THR A 454 17.42 16.46 -22.95
CA THR A 454 17.15 15.04 -23.25
C THR A 454 15.65 14.72 -23.22
N VAL A 455 15.27 13.63 -23.88
CA VAL A 455 13.93 13.06 -23.88
C VAL A 455 13.93 11.83 -22.99
N ARG A 456 13.03 11.81 -22.01
CA ARG A 456 12.83 10.68 -21.09
C ARG A 456 12.05 9.57 -21.79
N VAL A 457 12.64 8.39 -21.89
CA VAL A 457 12.01 7.17 -22.43
C VAL A 457 11.85 6.17 -21.30
N GLU A 458 10.62 5.71 -21.08
CA GLU A 458 10.30 4.71 -20.06
C GLU A 458 10.16 3.34 -20.69
N LEU A 459 10.84 2.34 -20.13
CA LEU A 459 10.86 0.98 -20.61
C LEU A 459 10.37 0.00 -19.53
N THR A 460 9.48 -0.90 -19.93
CA THR A 460 9.04 -2.02 -19.08
C THR A 460 10.02 -3.16 -19.21
N ILE A 461 10.57 -3.62 -18.09
CA ILE A 461 11.54 -4.73 -18.02
C ILE A 461 10.77 -6.06 -17.94
N ASP A 462 11.18 -7.06 -18.72
CA ASP A 462 10.64 -8.42 -18.61
C ASP A 462 11.24 -9.11 -17.38
N PRO A 463 10.44 -9.41 -16.33
CA PRO A 463 10.95 -9.89 -15.04
C PRO A 463 11.65 -11.26 -15.12
N GLY A 464 11.37 -12.07 -16.14
CA GLY A 464 12.04 -13.36 -16.36
C GLY A 464 13.37 -13.26 -17.11
N SER A 465 13.72 -12.08 -17.62
CA SER A 465 14.87 -11.90 -18.51
C SER A 465 16.18 -11.52 -17.80
N SER A 466 16.13 -11.19 -16.50
CA SER A 466 17.30 -10.78 -15.72
C SER A 466 17.74 -11.90 -14.76
N ARG A 467 19.03 -12.19 -14.74
CA ARG A 467 19.67 -13.02 -13.69
C ARG A 467 20.17 -12.19 -12.50
N VAL A 468 20.08 -10.86 -12.61
CA VAL A 468 20.54 -9.90 -11.62
C VAL A 468 19.37 -9.44 -10.77
N PRO A 469 19.52 -9.32 -9.43
CA PRO A 469 18.53 -8.69 -8.58
C PRO A 469 18.38 -7.22 -8.98
N LEU A 470 17.31 -6.90 -9.72
CA LEU A 470 17.01 -5.54 -10.12
C LEU A 470 16.61 -4.73 -8.88
N GLN A 471 17.26 -3.58 -8.70
CA GLN A 471 17.00 -2.64 -7.61
C GLN A 471 16.88 -1.23 -8.17
N HIS A 472 16.16 -0.38 -7.45
CA HIS A 472 16.09 1.04 -7.75
C HIS A 472 17.50 1.66 -7.72
N GLY A 473 17.78 2.56 -8.66
CA GLY A 473 19.04 3.30 -8.73
C GLY A 473 20.17 2.61 -9.49
N LEU A 474 19.98 1.38 -10.01
CA LEU A 474 21.00 0.72 -10.84
C LEU A 474 21.20 1.47 -12.16
N PRO A 475 22.43 1.97 -12.45
CA PRO A 475 22.74 2.62 -13.72
C PRO A 475 23.02 1.59 -14.83
N GLY A 476 22.85 2.04 -16.07
CA GLY A 476 23.10 1.23 -17.25
C GLY A 476 22.94 1.99 -18.55
N SER A 477 23.13 1.27 -19.65
CA SER A 477 22.85 1.75 -21.01
C SER A 477 21.69 0.97 -21.63
N VAL A 478 20.92 1.60 -22.49
CA VAL A 478 19.81 0.97 -23.21
C VAL A 478 20.04 1.02 -24.72
N GLU A 479 19.79 -0.10 -25.39
CA GLU A 479 19.75 -0.21 -26.84
C GLU A 479 18.32 -0.46 -27.29
N ILE A 480 17.73 0.45 -28.06
CA ILE A 480 16.36 0.33 -28.59
C ILE A 480 16.43 0.02 -30.07
N GLU A 481 15.69 -1.00 -30.52
CA GLU A 481 15.53 -1.31 -31.93
C GLU A 481 14.51 -0.35 -32.56
N ILE A 482 14.98 0.51 -33.46
CA ILE A 482 14.21 1.64 -33.99
C ILE A 482 13.56 1.33 -35.34
N ASP A 483 14.37 0.84 -36.29
CA ASP A 483 13.98 0.71 -37.70
C ASP A 483 14.66 -0.53 -38.33
N HIS A 484 14.08 -1.01 -39.42
CA HIS A 484 14.64 -2.06 -40.26
C HIS A 484 14.95 -1.47 -41.63
N ALA A 485 16.22 -1.17 -41.90
CA ALA A 485 16.62 -0.56 -43.17
C ALA A 485 17.51 -1.52 -43.97
N THR A 486 17.36 -1.54 -45.28
CA THR A 486 18.22 -2.35 -46.14
C THR A 486 19.58 -1.66 -46.32
N PRO A 487 20.69 -2.40 -46.49
CA PRO A 487 22.01 -1.82 -46.72
C PRO A 487 22.03 -0.74 -47.80
N TRP A 488 21.26 -0.93 -48.88
CA TRP A 488 21.09 0.08 -49.93
C TRP A 488 20.55 1.41 -49.41
N THR A 489 19.51 1.37 -48.58
CA THR A 489 18.93 2.58 -47.98
C THR A 489 19.88 3.29 -47.02
N LEU A 490 20.74 2.55 -46.30
CA LEU A 490 21.78 3.13 -45.45
C LEU A 490 22.85 3.85 -46.27
N VAL A 491 23.30 3.24 -47.38
CA VAL A 491 24.24 3.86 -48.31
C VAL A 491 23.63 5.13 -48.93
N MET A 492 22.36 5.08 -49.33
CA MET A 492 21.65 6.24 -49.86
C MET A 492 21.44 7.35 -48.81
N ARG A 493 21.09 7.00 -47.57
CA ARG A 493 21.01 7.96 -46.45
C ARG A 493 22.38 8.59 -46.18
N HIS A 494 23.47 7.82 -46.26
CA HIS A 494 24.82 8.33 -46.05
C HIS A 494 25.28 9.25 -47.18
N ALA A 495 25.08 8.85 -48.45
CA ALA A 495 25.35 9.68 -49.63
C ALA A 495 24.54 10.99 -49.58
N GLY A 496 23.26 10.91 -49.20
CA GLY A 496 22.40 12.08 -48.99
C GLY A 496 22.94 13.02 -47.90
N ARG A 497 23.36 12.48 -46.75
CA ARG A 497 23.98 13.28 -45.66
C ARG A 497 25.27 13.98 -46.09
N GLN A 498 26.10 13.33 -46.91
CA GLN A 498 27.31 13.98 -47.42
C GLN A 498 27.00 15.13 -48.39
N TRP A 499 25.94 15.00 -49.18
CA TRP A 499 25.50 16.06 -50.10
C TRP A 499 24.77 17.21 -49.41
N THR A 500 24.08 16.95 -48.30
CA THR A 500 23.37 17.97 -47.53
C THR A 500 24.16 18.52 -46.35
N ALA A 501 25.39 18.04 -46.13
CA ALA A 501 26.26 18.59 -45.10
C ALA A 501 26.51 20.09 -45.39
N PRO A 502 26.19 21.00 -44.46
CA PRO A 502 26.46 22.42 -44.65
C PRO A 502 27.95 22.61 -44.90
N ARG A 503 28.30 23.34 -45.97
CA ARG A 503 29.69 23.75 -46.22
C ARG A 503 30.21 24.47 -44.97
N PRO A 504 31.41 24.15 -44.47
CA PRO A 504 31.96 24.85 -43.32
C PRO A 504 31.98 26.34 -43.63
N ALA A 505 31.36 27.15 -42.78
CA ALA A 505 31.46 28.59 -42.86
C ALA A 505 32.95 28.96 -42.82
N LYS A 506 33.40 29.77 -43.79
CA LYS A 506 34.75 30.33 -43.78
C LYS A 506 34.98 31.01 -42.42
N PRO A 507 36.12 30.80 -41.75
CA PRO A 507 36.43 31.56 -40.56
C PRO A 507 36.46 33.04 -40.93
N GLU A 508 35.58 33.83 -40.29
CA GLU A 508 35.77 35.28 -40.22
C GLU A 508 37.08 35.50 -39.46
N VAL A 509 38.08 35.96 -40.21
CA VAL A 509 39.33 36.47 -39.66
C VAL A 509 38.97 37.81 -39.02
N LEU A 510 38.96 37.86 -37.69
CA LEU A 510 38.98 39.10 -36.91
C LEU A 510 40.39 39.68 -36.87
#